data_AF-A0A2D7WRY3-F1
#
_entry.id   AF-A0A2D7WRY3-F1
#
_cell.length_a   1.000
_cell.length_b   1.000
_cell.length_c   1.000
_cell.angle_alpha   90.00
_cell.angle_beta   90.00
_cell.angle_gamma   90.00
#
_symmetry.space_group_name_H-M   'P 1'
#
loop_
_entity.id
_entity.type
_entity.pdbx_description
1 polymer ?
#
loop_
_entity_poly.entity_id
_entity_poly.type
_entity_poly.pdbx_seq_one_letter_code
_entity_poly.pdbx_strand_id
1 'polypeptide(L)' 'MPAKRLSMRTIKEVLRLKWERGLSNRQVAAACGISRPTVSEYLRRAAEAELGWPLPEDL' A
#
# COMPACT_ATOMS: atom_id res chain seq x y z
N MET A 1 6.16 17.71 8.57
CA MET A 1 6.07 17.37 7.13
C MET A 1 4.68 16.80 6.87
N PRO A 2 3.79 17.49 6.13
CA PRO A 2 2.48 16.91 5.83
C PRO A 2 2.70 15.65 4.99
N ALA A 3 2.27 14.50 5.49
CA ALA A 3 2.33 13.25 4.74
C ALA A 3 1.52 13.48 3.45
N LYS A 4 2.23 13.64 2.33
CA LYS A 4 1.64 13.77 0.99
C LYS A 4 0.64 12.62 0.88
N ARG A 5 -0.67 12.93 0.94
CA ARG A 5 -1.74 11.93 0.83
C ARG A 5 -1.56 11.26 -0.52
N LEU A 6 -0.91 10.10 -0.55
CA LEU A 6 -0.95 9.25 -1.72
C LEU A 6 -2.42 8.89 -1.92
N SER A 7 -2.86 9.00 -3.17
CA SER A 7 -4.25 8.73 -3.52
C SER A 7 -4.62 7.31 -3.08
N MET A 8 -5.89 7.06 -2.74
CA MET A 8 -6.36 5.70 -2.42
C MET A 8 -5.93 4.68 -3.46
N ARG A 9 -5.84 5.09 -4.74
CA ARG A 9 -5.26 4.31 -5.84
C ARG A 9 -3.88 3.70 -5.51
N THR A 10 -2.95 4.46 -4.96
CA THR A 10 -1.61 3.96 -4.60
C THR A 10 -1.67 2.96 -3.46
N ILE A 11 -2.56 3.17 -2.47
CA ILE A 11 -2.74 2.22 -1.37
C ILE A 11 -3.27 0.90 -1.94
N LYS A 12 -4.33 0.94 -2.77
CA LYS A 12 -4.85 -0.24 -3.44
C LYS A 12 -3.77 -0.97 -4.24
N GLU A 13 -2.94 -0.23 -4.98
CA GLU A 13 -1.84 -0.79 -5.76
C GLU A 13 -0.76 -1.45 -4.88
N VAL A 14 -0.38 -0.80 -3.76
CA VAL A 14 0.57 -1.35 -2.78
C VAL A 14 0.06 -2.67 -2.21
N LEU A 15 -1.20 -2.69 -1.78
CA LEU A 15 -1.85 -3.88 -1.22
C LEU A 15 -1.96 -4.99 -2.27
N ARG A 16 -2.37 -4.64 -3.50
CA ARG A 16 -2.42 -5.55 -4.65
C ARG A 16 -1.07 -6.18 -4.94
N LEU A 17 -0.02 -5.37 -5.13
CA LEU A 17 1.32 -5.87 -5.42
C LEU A 17 1.89 -6.71 -4.28
N LYS A 18 1.53 -6.38 -3.03
CA LYS A 18 1.99 -7.12 -1.85
C LYS A 18 1.32 -8.48 -1.71
N TRP A 19 -0.01 -8.55 -1.82
CA TRP A 19 -0.78 -9.76 -1.54
C TRP A 19 -1.15 -10.56 -2.78
N GLU A 20 -1.50 -9.92 -3.90
CA GLU A 20 -1.83 -10.62 -5.15
C GLU A 20 -0.55 -11.10 -5.87
N ARG A 21 0.50 -10.27 -5.88
CA ARG A 21 1.77 -10.60 -6.55
C ARG A 21 2.86 -11.11 -5.61
N GLY A 22 2.65 -11.07 -4.28
CA GLY A 22 3.63 -11.56 -3.31
C GLY A 22 4.93 -10.75 -3.26
N LEU A 23 4.94 -9.49 -3.72
CA LEU A 23 6.18 -8.72 -3.88
C LEU A 23 6.76 -8.23 -2.55
N SER A 24 8.08 -8.04 -2.54
CA SER A 24 8.77 -7.42 -1.40
C SER A 24 8.47 -5.93 -1.31
N ASN A 25 8.57 -5.34 -0.11
CA ASN A 25 8.29 -3.90 0.08
C ASN A 25 9.17 -3.02 -0.83
N ARG A 26 10.39 -3.50 -1.17
CA ARG A 26 11.29 -2.80 -2.09
C ARG A 26 10.77 -2.79 -3.53
N GLN A 27 10.26 -3.92 -4.01
CA GLN A 27 9.67 -4.01 -5.35
C GLN A 27 8.38 -3.21 -5.45
N VAL A 28 7.55 -3.25 -4.40
CA VAL A 28 6.34 -2.42 -4.32
C VAL A 28 6.69 -0.93 -4.36
N ALA A 29 7.70 -0.49 -3.61
CA ALA A 29 8.16 0.89 -3.62
C ALA A 29 8.61 1.34 -5.03
N ALA A 30 9.38 0.49 -5.71
CA ALA A 30 9.85 0.76 -7.07
C ALA A 30 8.68 0.82 -8.08
N ALA A 31 7.73 -0.11 -7.99
CA ALA A 31 6.56 -0.16 -8.88
C ALA A 31 5.60 1.01 -8.66
N CYS A 32 5.37 1.42 -7.41
CA CYS A 32 4.50 2.53 -7.07
C CYS A 32 5.22 3.90 -7.12
N GLY A 33 6.54 3.95 -7.32
CA GLY A 33 7.33 5.18 -7.33
C GLY A 33 7.37 5.90 -5.97
N ILE A 34 7.29 5.16 -4.86
CA ILE A 34 7.26 5.70 -3.50
C ILE A 34 8.41 5.16 -2.65
N SER A 35 8.69 5.81 -1.53
CA SER A 35 9.77 5.41 -0.62
C SER A 35 9.41 4.11 0.13
N ARG A 36 10.41 3.24 0.35
CA ARG A 36 10.28 2.02 1.18
C ARG A 36 9.61 2.25 2.56
N PRO A 37 10.00 3.27 3.36
CA PRO A 37 9.33 3.53 4.65
C PRO A 37 7.86 3.93 4.47
N THR A 38 7.52 4.61 3.38
CA THR A 38 6.15 4.96 3.04
C THR A 38 5.31 3.70 2.78
N VAL A 39 5.84 2.73 2.03
CA VAL A 39 5.17 1.41 1.84
C VAL A 39 4.91 0.74 3.18
N SER A 40 5.92 0.67 4.06
CA SER A 40 5.77 0.04 5.38
C SER A 40 4.72 0.74 6.24
N GLU A 41 4.70 2.08 6.25
CA GLU A 41 3.69 2.86 6.96
C GLU A 41 2.28 2.57 6.44
N TYR A 42 2.09 2.43 5.13
CA TYR A 42 0.79 2.07 4.57
C TYR A 42 0.38 0.65 4.91
N LEU A 43 1.29 -0.32 4.82
CA LEU A 43 1.00 -1.69 5.21
C LEU A 43 0.61 -1.77 6.70
N ARG A 44 1.29 -0.98 7.54
CA ARG A 44 0.94 -0.86 8.96
C ARG A 44 -0.44 -0.26 9.14
N ARG A 45 -0.74 0.88 8.52
CA ARG A 45 -2.05 1.53 8.62
C ARG A 45 -3.17 0.66 8.05
N ALA A 46 -2.91 -0.06 6.98
CA ALA A 46 -3.85 -1.01 6.40
C ALA A 46 -4.12 -2.15 7.39
N ALA A 47 -3.07 -2.70 8.03
CA ALA A 47 -3.24 -3.70 9.09
C ALA A 47 -3.98 -3.16 10.32
N GLU A 48 -3.68 -1.93 10.76
CA GLU A 48 -4.39 -1.24 11.86
C GLU A 48 -5.85 -0.96 11.53
N ALA A 49 -6.17 -0.72 10.26
CA ALA A 49 -7.53 -0.54 9.77
C ALA A 49 -8.22 -1.86 9.37
N GLU A 50 -7.58 -3.01 9.62
CA GLU A 50 -8.02 -4.34 9.19
C GLU A 50 -8.36 -4.42 7.68
N LEU A 51 -7.75 -3.52 6.90
CA LEU A 51 -7.86 -3.43 5.46
C LEU A 51 -6.96 -4.49 4.83
N GLY A 52 -7.57 -5.65 4.56
CA GLY A 52 -6.99 -6.70 3.74
C GLY A 52 -7.11 -6.42 2.24
N TRP A 53 -6.39 -7.21 1.46
CA TRP A 53 -6.67 -7.40 0.04
C TRP A 53 -7.38 -8.74 -0.17
N PRO A 54 -8.41 -8.83 -1.02
CA PRO A 54 -8.98 -7.76 -1.84
C PRO A 54 -9.76 -6.72 -1.01
N LEU A 55 -9.67 -5.43 -1.37
CA LEU A 55 -10.53 -4.42 -0.77
C LEU A 55 -11.97 -4.66 -1.24
N PRO A 56 -12.97 -4.51 -0.36
CA PRO A 56 -14.37 -4.55 -0.75
C PRO A 56 -14.67 -3.48 -1.81
N GLU A 57 -15.55 -3.79 -2.76
CA GLU A 57 -15.93 -2.90 -3.87
C GLU A 57 -16.57 -1.57 -3.40
N ASP A 58 -17.05 -1.53 -2.15
CA ASP A 58 -17.67 -0.37 -1.50
C ASP A 58 -16.67 0.69 -0.95
N LEU A 59 -15.35 0.51 -1.13
CA LEU A 59 -14.29 1.38 -0.57
C LEU A 59 -13.48 2.13 -1.65
#